data_AF-X0IRC9-F1
#
_entry.id   AF-X0IRC9-F1
#
_cell.length_a   1.000
_cell.length_b   1.000
_cell.length_c   1.000
_cell.angle_alpha   90.00
_cell.angle_beta   90.00
_cell.angle_gamma   90.00
#
_symmetry.space_group_name_H-M   'P 1'
#
loop_
_entity.id
_entity.type
_entity.pdbx_description
1 polymer ?
#
loop_
_entity_poly.entity_id
_entity_poly.type
_entity_poly.pdbx_seq_one_letter_code
_entity_poly.pdbx_strand_id
1 'polypeptide(L)' 'MVTAYENNSIHPAVDSKSFSLEQAKEAFEYLGALKHIGKVCVQIK' A
#
# COMPACT_ATOMS: atom_id res chain seq x y z
N MET A 1 -6.52 -7.12 18.21
CA MET A 1 -5.92 -6.22 17.20
C MET A 1 -6.77 -6.17 15.94
N VAL A 2 -7.00 -7.30 15.26
CA VAL A 2 -7.90 -7.37 14.08
C VAL A 2 -9.33 -6.92 14.40
N THR A 3 -9.92 -7.43 15.47
CA THR A 3 -11.26 -7.04 15.95
C THR A 3 -11.39 -5.54 16.24
N ALA A 4 -10.30 -4.88 16.64
CA ALA A 4 -10.31 -3.44 16.90
C ALA A 4 -10.31 -2.63 15.59
N TYR A 5 -9.68 -3.11 14.52
CA TYR A 5 -9.76 -2.49 13.20
C TYR A 5 -11.16 -2.62 12.60
N GLU A 6 -11.75 -3.82 12.70
CA GLU A 6 -13.08 -4.13 12.17
C GLU A 6 -14.17 -3.34 12.89
N ASN A 7 -14.18 -3.36 14.22
CA ASN A 7 -15.24 -2.70 15.01
C ASN A 7 -15.18 -1.17 14.95
N ASN A 8 -14.02 -0.59 14.61
CA ASN A 8 -13.83 0.86 14.58
C ASN A 8 -13.65 1.41 13.15
N SER A 9 -13.86 0.60 12.11
CA SER A 9 -13.68 1.00 10.70
C SER A 9 -12.32 1.67 10.42
N ILE A 10 -11.27 1.16 11.07
CA ILE A 10 -9.92 1.68 10.91
C ILE A 10 -9.27 0.94 9.74
N HIS A 11 -8.98 1.67 8.67
CA HIS A 11 -8.36 1.13 7.46
C HIS A 11 -6.94 1.66 7.27
N PRO A 12 -6.03 0.87 6.66
CA PRO A 12 -4.73 1.39 6.27
C PRO A 12 -4.90 2.54 5.27
N ALA A 13 -4.14 3.62 5.47
CA ALA A 13 -3.98 4.64 4.44
C ALA A 13 -3.13 4.05 3.31
N VAL A 14 -3.78 3.62 2.24
CA VAL A 14 -3.15 3.03 1.05
C VAL A 14 -3.07 4.10 -0.03
N ASP A 15 -1.94 4.13 -0.74
CA ASP A 15 -1.75 5.02 -1.87
C ASP A 15 -2.74 4.69 -2.99
N SER A 16 -3.17 5.72 -3.73
CA SER A 16 -4.06 5.54 -4.88
C SER A 16 -3.47 4.66 -6.00
N LYS A 17 -2.13 4.58 -6.09
CA LYS A 17 -1.41 3.78 -7.08
C LYS A 17 -1.08 2.39 -6.51
N SER A 18 -1.63 1.36 -7.15
CA SER A 18 -1.24 -0.04 -6.95
C SER A 18 -0.31 -0.50 -8.06
N PHE A 19 0.67 -1.34 -7.72
CA PHE A 19 1.64 -1.91 -8.66
C PHE A 19 1.40 -3.41 -8.84
N SER A 20 1.70 -3.97 -10.01
CA SER A 20 1.74 -5.42 -10.19
C SER A 20 3.05 -6.02 -9.67
N LEU A 21 3.13 -7.35 -9.54
CA LEU A 21 4.36 -8.04 -9.11
C LEU A 21 5.54 -7.74 -10.04
N GLU A 22 5.32 -7.64 -11.34
CA GLU A 22 6.34 -7.29 -12.34
C GLU A 22 6.86 -5.86 -12.14
N GLN A 23 6.04 -4.98 -11.58
CA GLN A 23 6.38 -3.59 -11.26
C GLN A 23 6.96 -3.42 -9.85
N ALA A 24 7.30 -4.50 -9.13
CA ALA A 24 7.80 -4.42 -7.77
C ALA A 24 9.01 -3.48 -7.62
N LYS A 25 9.93 -3.48 -8.59
CA LYS A 25 11.07 -2.55 -8.59
C LYS A 25 10.62 -1.08 -8.67
N GLU A 26 9.68 -0.76 -9.56
CA GLU A 26 9.11 0.58 -9.69
C GLU A 26 8.38 1.00 -8.41
N ALA A 27 7.68 0.07 -7.75
CA ALA A 27 7.02 0.30 -6.47
C ALA A 27 8.02 0.71 -5.37
N PHE A 28 9.18 0.02 -5.30
CA PHE A 28 10.26 0.38 -4.36
C PHE A 28 10.88 1.74 -4.68
N GLU A 29 11.11 2.05 -5.95
CA GLU A 29 11.63 3.36 -6.36
C GLU A 29 10.62 4.49 -6.04
N TYR A 30 9.32 4.25 -6.26
CA TYR A 30 8.24 5.18 -5.90
C TYR A 30 8.15 5.41 -4.39
N LEU A 31 8.29 4.34 -3.60
CA LEU A 31 8.37 4.39 -2.14
C LEU A 31 9.59 5.21 -1.69
N GLY A 32 10.78 4.90 -2.22
CA GLY A 32 12.05 5.56 -1.87
C GLY A 32 12.12 7.02 -2.30
N ALA A 33 11.42 7.40 -3.37
CA ALA A 33 11.28 8.78 -3.80
C ALA A 33 10.26 9.60 -2.98
N LEU A 34 9.63 9.00 -1.96
CA LEU A 34 8.60 9.63 -1.10
C LEU A 34 7.42 10.24 -1.89
N LYS A 35 7.08 9.65 -3.05
CA LYS A 35 5.97 10.13 -3.90
C LYS A 35 4.61 9.60 -3.46
N HIS A 36 4.57 8.72 -2.47
CA HIS A 36 3.38 8.02 -2.02
C HIS A 36 2.78 8.67 -0.78
N ILE A 37 1.49 8.41 -0.54
CA ILE A 37 0.81 8.68 0.72
C ILE A 37 0.53 7.36 1.42
N GLY A 38 1.05 7.21 2.64
CA GLY A 38 0.77 6.05 3.48
C GLY A 38 1.50 4.79 3.01
N LYS A 39 0.78 3.80 2.50
CA LYS A 39 1.32 2.48 2.13
C LYS A 39 1.27 2.25 0.62
N VAL A 40 2.38 1.80 0.04
CA VAL A 40 2.45 1.33 -1.35
C VAL A 40 2.05 -0.13 -1.42
N CYS A 41 1.10 -0.46 -2.31
CA CYS A 41 0.61 -1.82 -2.49
C CYS A 41 1.12 -2.46 -3.78
N VAL A 42 1.63 -3.69 -3.66
CA VAL A 42 1.93 -4.58 -4.79
C VAL A 42 0.90 -5.71 -4.80
N GLN A 43 0.16 -5.85 -5.90
CA GLN A 43 -0.86 -6.87 -6.06
C GLN A 43 -0.27 -8.12 -6.73
N ILE A 44 -0.39 -9.25 -6.03
CA ILE A 44 -0.05 -10.58 -6.54
C ILE A 44 -1.38 -11.24 -6.94
N LYS A 45 -1.50 -11.67 -8.20
CA LYS A 45 -2.63 -12.44 -8.69
C LYS A 45 -2.36 -13.93 -8.54
#